data_AF-A0A2V2X6Z0-F1
#
_entry.id   AF-A0A2V2X6Z0-F1
#
_cell.length_a   1.000
_cell.length_b   1.000
_cell.length_c   1.000
_cell.angle_alpha   90.00
_cell.angle_beta   90.00
_cell.angle_gamma   90.00
#
_symmetry.space_group_name_H-M   'P 1'
#
loop_
_entity.id
_entity.type
_entity.pdbx_description
1 polymer ?
#
loop_
_entity_poly.entity_id
_entity_poly.type
_entity_poly.pdbx_seq_one_letter_code
_entity_poly.pdbx_strand_id
1 'polypeptide(L)'
;MQLVALKQDGVKNVPHDAVLKSVASQLTGRGNEESRVAALEWIALILHTDAAVVERGFSETFETVLILLCDQSAHVVHKCIETLCLISGETNFDYFVSRLVDLFHAKADVLLPKAPTIIKQLQLRYQGEDLSQCEKLCLKISSVLSVHEDKRFWRKLSSR
;
A
#
# COMPACT_ATOMS: atom_id res chain seq x y z
N MET A 1 23.33 50.83 -7.72
CA MET A 1 22.94 49.40 -7.73
C MET A 1 21.85 49.22 -6.70
N GLN A 2 20.60 48.97 -7.11
CA GLN A 2 19.51 48.64 -6.18
C GLN A 2 19.53 47.14 -5.94
N LEU A 3 19.75 46.74 -4.69
CA LEU A 3 19.52 45.39 -4.20
C LEU A 3 18.02 45.12 -4.28
N VAL A 4 17.61 44.35 -5.29
CA VAL A 4 16.26 43.78 -5.34
C VAL A 4 16.19 42.77 -4.20
N ALA A 5 15.53 43.15 -3.11
CA ALA A 5 15.10 42.20 -2.10
C ALA A 5 14.15 41.22 -2.78
N LEU A 6 14.63 40.00 -3.03
CA LEU A 6 13.78 38.85 -3.28
C LEU A 6 12.83 38.77 -2.09
N LYS A 7 11.59 39.22 -2.27
CA LYS A 7 10.50 38.85 -1.37
C LYS A 7 10.54 37.33 -1.31
N GLN A 8 10.86 36.79 -0.14
CA GLN A 8 10.48 35.44 0.21
C GLN A 8 8.95 35.46 0.21
N ASP A 9 8.37 35.23 -0.96
CA ASP A 9 6.96 34.91 -1.09
C ASP A 9 6.80 33.66 -0.23
N GLY A 10 6.17 33.85 0.93
CA GLY A 10 6.06 32.83 1.97
C GLY A 10 5.64 31.51 1.35
N VAL A 11 6.27 30.43 1.78
CA VAL A 11 5.94 29.06 1.37
C VAL A 11 4.41 28.95 1.35
N LYS A 12 3.83 28.92 0.15
CA LYS A 12 2.38 28.78 0.02
C LYS A 12 2.04 27.47 0.71
N ASN A 13 1.25 27.53 1.79
CA ASN A 13 0.74 26.34 2.45
C ASN A 13 0.04 25.49 1.38
N VAL A 14 0.64 24.36 1.01
CA VAL A 14 0.04 23.42 0.09
C VAL A 14 -1.12 22.76 0.83
N PRO A 15 -2.35 22.78 0.30
CA PRO A 15 -3.49 22.17 0.97
C PRO A 15 -3.43 20.64 0.81
N HIS A 16 -2.58 19.98 1.59
CA HIS A 16 -2.28 18.55 1.47
C HIS A 16 -3.53 17.66 1.54
N ASP A 17 -4.55 18.00 2.34
CA ASP A 17 -5.81 17.25 2.37
C ASP A 17 -6.53 17.25 1.00
N ALA A 18 -6.51 18.39 0.29
CA ALA A 18 -7.11 18.50 -1.05
C ALA A 18 -6.27 17.74 -2.09
N VAL A 19 -4.94 17.80 -1.95
CA VAL A 19 -4.01 17.05 -2.82
C VAL A 19 -4.23 15.55 -2.63
N LEU A 20 -4.30 15.05 -1.39
CA LEU A 20 -4.53 13.63 -1.09
C LEU A 20 -5.83 13.13 -1.72
N LYS A 21 -6.93 13.87 -1.61
CA LYS A 21 -8.20 13.53 -2.25
C LYS A 21 -8.09 13.47 -3.76
N SER A 22 -7.45 14.46 -4.38
CA SER A 22 -7.24 14.49 -5.83
C SER A 22 -6.39 13.30 -6.29
N VAL A 23 -5.33 12.99 -5.56
CA VAL A 23 -4.42 11.88 -5.85
C VAL A 23 -5.12 10.54 -5.70
N ALA A 24 -5.87 10.34 -4.61
CA ALA A 24 -6.65 9.12 -4.39
C ALA A 24 -7.65 8.86 -5.52
N SER A 25 -8.28 9.91 -6.07
CA SER A 25 -9.19 9.76 -7.21
C SER A 25 -8.52 9.21 -8.49
N GLN A 26 -7.21 9.43 -8.65
CA GLN A 26 -6.45 8.90 -9.80
C GLN A 26 -6.18 7.39 -9.67
N LEU A 27 -6.20 6.85 -8.45
CA LEU A 27 -5.99 5.42 -8.20
C LEU A 27 -7.15 4.57 -8.74
N THR A 28 -8.39 5.08 -8.62
CA THR A 28 -9.61 4.37 -9.03
C THR A 28 -10.17 4.83 -10.38
N GLY A 29 -9.55 5.84 -11.00
CA GLY A 29 -10.00 6.44 -12.25
C GLY A 29 -9.58 5.68 -13.52
N ARG A 30 -9.98 6.20 -14.70
CA ARG A 30 -9.56 5.69 -16.02
C ARG A 30 -8.11 6.06 -16.40
N GLY A 31 -7.27 6.39 -15.42
CA GLY A 31 -5.88 6.77 -15.65
C GLY A 31 -5.05 5.64 -16.24
N ASN A 32 -3.94 5.97 -16.91
CA ASN A 32 -2.96 4.99 -17.36
C ASN A 32 -2.12 4.47 -16.17
N GLU A 33 -1.27 3.48 -16.43
CA GLU A 33 -0.36 2.91 -15.42
C GLU A 33 0.46 4.01 -14.70
N GLU A 34 1.07 4.90 -15.47
CA GLU A 34 1.93 5.98 -14.98
C GLU A 34 1.19 6.91 -14.00
N SER A 35 -0.07 7.23 -14.30
CA SER A 35 -0.90 8.09 -13.43
C SER A 35 -1.15 7.44 -12.07
N ARG A 36 -1.36 6.11 -12.03
CA ARG A 36 -1.56 5.37 -10.77
C ARG A 36 -0.27 5.27 -9.98
N VAL A 37 0.86 5.01 -10.64
CA VAL A 37 2.18 4.99 -10.00
C VAL A 37 2.53 6.36 -9.43
N ALA A 38 2.37 7.43 -10.21
CA ALA A 38 2.60 8.79 -9.73
C ALA A 38 1.70 9.14 -8.55
N ALA A 39 0.43 8.71 -8.57
CA ALA A 39 -0.48 8.93 -7.46
C ALA A 39 -0.01 8.23 -6.17
N LEU A 40 0.50 7.00 -6.26
CA LEU A 40 1.11 6.30 -5.12
C LEU A 40 2.35 7.02 -4.58
N GLU A 41 3.19 7.56 -5.47
CA GLU A 41 4.36 8.36 -5.08
C GLU A 41 3.97 9.67 -4.39
N TRP A 42 2.89 10.31 -4.84
CA TRP A 42 2.36 11.50 -4.18
C TRP A 42 1.84 11.20 -2.77
N ILE A 43 1.21 10.06 -2.53
CA ILE A 43 0.80 9.65 -1.17
C ILE A 43 2.02 9.53 -0.25
N ALA A 44 3.11 8.91 -0.73
CA ALA A 44 4.35 8.82 0.02
C ALA A 44 4.95 10.21 0.30
N LEU A 45 4.94 11.11 -0.67
CA LEU A 45 5.41 12.49 -0.48
C LEU A 45 4.56 13.26 0.55
N ILE A 46 3.24 13.11 0.51
CA ILE A 46 2.34 13.75 1.49
C ILE A 46 2.63 13.19 2.89
N LEU A 47 2.81 11.88 3.05
CA LEU A 47 3.17 11.29 4.34
C LEU A 47 4.47 11.90 4.89
N HIS A 48 5.48 12.10 4.06
CA HIS A 48 6.76 12.70 4.48
C HIS A 48 6.67 14.19 4.81
N THR A 49 5.76 14.93 4.16
CA THR A 49 5.64 16.38 4.32
C THR A 49 4.62 16.78 5.39
N ASP A 50 3.57 15.99 5.58
CA ASP A 50 2.51 16.16 6.57
C ASP A 50 1.82 14.83 6.87
N ALA A 51 2.44 14.02 7.73
CA ALA A 51 1.96 12.69 8.09
C ALA A 51 0.52 12.71 8.66
N ALA A 52 0.16 13.78 9.38
CA ALA A 52 -1.14 13.91 10.02
C ALA A 52 -2.29 13.90 9.00
N VAL A 53 -2.06 14.34 7.76
CA VAL A 53 -3.06 14.30 6.68
C VAL A 53 -3.37 12.86 6.29
N VAL A 54 -2.34 12.04 6.09
CA VAL A 54 -2.49 10.62 5.73
C VAL A 54 -3.06 9.83 6.90
N GLU A 55 -2.65 10.13 8.14
CA GLU A 55 -3.15 9.48 9.35
C GLU A 55 -4.64 9.76 9.58
N ARG A 56 -5.09 11.01 9.41
CA ARG A 56 -6.53 11.36 9.51
C ARG A 56 -7.37 10.65 8.46
N GLY A 57 -6.83 10.48 7.26
CA GLY A 57 -7.48 9.79 6.14
C GLY A 57 -7.08 8.32 5.98
N PHE A 58 -6.50 7.71 7.03
CA PHE A 58 -5.79 6.43 6.89
C PHE A 58 -6.68 5.34 6.32
N SER A 59 -7.84 5.07 6.93
CA SER A 59 -8.71 3.98 6.50
C SER A 59 -9.16 4.13 5.04
N GLU A 60 -9.59 5.32 4.62
CA GLU A 60 -10.02 5.57 3.23
C GLU A 60 -8.86 5.43 2.24
N THR A 61 -7.72 6.03 2.55
CA THR A 61 -6.52 5.98 1.71
C THR A 61 -6.01 4.55 1.60
N PHE A 62 -5.95 3.84 2.73
CA PHE A 62 -5.49 2.47 2.82
C PHE A 62 -6.34 1.53 1.98
N GLU A 63 -7.68 1.55 2.13
CA GLU A 63 -8.57 0.67 1.36
C GLU A 63 -8.50 0.99 -0.15
N THR A 64 -8.36 2.27 -0.50
CA THR A 64 -8.20 2.72 -1.89
C THR A 64 -6.88 2.24 -2.50
N VAL A 65 -5.80 2.20 -1.72
CA VAL A 65 -4.52 1.65 -2.19
C VAL A 65 -4.60 0.12 -2.23
N LEU A 66 -5.17 -0.52 -1.21
CA LEU A 66 -5.23 -1.98 -1.07
C LEU A 66 -5.88 -2.67 -2.29
N ILE A 67 -6.94 -2.08 -2.85
CA ILE A 67 -7.61 -2.66 -4.02
C ILE A 67 -6.70 -2.73 -5.26
N LEU A 68 -5.65 -1.90 -5.34
CA LEU A 68 -4.68 -1.92 -6.43
C LEU A 68 -3.77 -3.16 -6.44
N LEU A 69 -3.78 -3.98 -5.39
CA LEU A 69 -3.18 -5.32 -5.48
C LEU A 69 -3.86 -6.19 -6.56
N CYS A 70 -5.10 -5.87 -6.92
CA CYS A 70 -5.81 -6.51 -8.02
C CYS A 70 -5.44 -5.96 -9.41
N ASP A 71 -4.64 -4.89 -9.52
CA ASP A 71 -4.29 -4.23 -10.78
C ASP A 71 -3.54 -5.16 -11.74
N GLN A 72 -3.82 -5.06 -13.04
CA GLN A 72 -3.18 -5.90 -14.06
C GLN A 72 -1.68 -5.62 -14.22
N SER A 73 -1.24 -4.40 -13.92
CA SER A 73 0.16 -4.02 -14.00
C SER A 73 0.94 -4.48 -12.77
N ALA A 74 1.98 -5.29 -13.00
CA ALA A 74 2.90 -5.71 -11.95
C ALA A 74 3.64 -4.52 -11.31
N HIS A 75 3.86 -3.44 -12.07
CA HIS A 75 4.52 -2.23 -11.59
C HIS A 75 3.62 -1.47 -10.60
N VAL A 76 2.32 -1.32 -10.91
CA VAL A 76 1.34 -0.75 -9.98
C VAL A 76 1.23 -1.59 -8.72
N VAL A 77 1.14 -2.92 -8.85
CA VAL A 77 1.09 -3.84 -7.70
C VAL A 77 2.33 -3.69 -6.82
N HIS A 78 3.53 -3.59 -7.42
CA HIS A 78 4.76 -3.37 -6.66
C HIS A 78 4.66 -2.06 -5.87
N LYS A 79 4.40 -0.94 -6.55
CA LYS A 79 4.32 0.38 -5.91
C LYS A 79 3.22 0.46 -4.84
N CYS A 80 2.11 -0.24 -5.06
CA CYS A 80 1.03 -0.39 -4.11
C CYS A 80 1.52 -1.04 -2.81
N ILE A 81 2.30 -2.13 -2.89
CA ILE A 81 2.84 -2.80 -1.70
C ILE A 81 3.79 -1.86 -0.94
N GLU A 82 4.68 -1.15 -1.64
CA GLU A 82 5.57 -0.17 -1.01
C GLU A 82 4.79 0.89 -0.23
N THR A 83 3.73 1.40 -0.86
CA THR A 83 2.88 2.46 -0.29
C THR A 83 2.10 1.93 0.92
N LEU A 84 1.55 0.72 0.84
CA LEU A 84 0.84 0.09 1.97
C LEU A 84 1.77 -0.15 3.16
N CYS A 85 2.99 -0.65 2.94
CA CYS A 85 3.98 -0.79 3.99
C CYS A 85 4.29 0.57 4.63
N LEU A 86 4.51 1.59 3.80
CA LEU A 86 4.87 2.92 4.26
C LEU A 86 3.76 3.59 5.10
N ILE A 87 2.51 3.61 4.61
CA ILE A 87 1.40 4.27 5.32
C ILE A 87 0.93 3.48 6.55
N SER A 88 1.13 2.16 6.56
CA SER A 88 0.77 1.33 7.71
C SER A 88 1.78 1.49 8.84
N GLY A 89 3.07 1.64 8.50
CA GLY A 89 4.16 1.63 9.46
C GLY A 89 4.10 0.41 10.38
N GLU A 90 4.71 0.50 11.56
CA GLU A 90 4.62 -0.54 12.58
C GLU A 90 3.25 -0.58 13.26
N THR A 91 2.64 0.59 13.48
CA THR A 91 1.40 0.75 14.26
C THR A 91 0.17 0.10 13.62
N ASN A 92 0.04 0.18 12.30
CA ASN A 92 -1.12 -0.36 11.58
C ASN A 92 -0.77 -1.63 10.79
N PHE A 93 0.38 -2.25 11.05
CA PHE A 93 0.80 -3.46 10.33
C PHE A 93 -0.20 -4.62 10.49
N ASP A 94 -0.72 -4.80 11.70
CA ASP A 94 -1.69 -5.86 12.00
C ASP A 94 -2.99 -5.67 11.22
N TYR A 95 -3.42 -4.41 11.11
CA TYR A 95 -4.54 -4.03 10.27
C TYR A 95 -4.25 -4.34 8.80
N PHE A 96 -3.06 -4.00 8.29
CA PHE A 96 -2.66 -4.32 6.92
C PHE A 96 -2.74 -5.82 6.64
N VAL A 97 -2.11 -6.65 7.46
CA VAL A 97 -2.11 -8.10 7.23
C VAL A 97 -3.54 -8.67 7.27
N SER A 98 -4.38 -8.22 8.21
CA SER A 98 -5.77 -8.66 8.29
C SER A 98 -6.53 -8.33 7.00
N ARG A 99 -6.45 -7.08 6.53
CA ARG A 99 -7.17 -6.62 5.33
C ARG A 99 -6.63 -7.26 4.05
N LEU A 100 -5.33 -7.51 3.98
CA LEU A 100 -4.72 -8.24 2.88
C LEU A 100 -5.33 -9.64 2.76
N VAL A 101 -5.48 -10.35 3.88
CA VAL A 101 -6.08 -11.68 3.86
C VAL A 101 -7.57 -11.62 3.48
N ASP A 102 -8.34 -10.68 4.04
CA ASP A 102 -9.73 -10.44 3.63
C ASP A 102 -9.83 -10.25 2.11
N LEU A 103 -8.90 -9.48 1.52
CA LEU A 103 -8.87 -9.25 0.08
C LEU A 103 -8.52 -10.52 -0.69
N PHE A 104 -7.54 -11.31 -0.23
CA PHE A 104 -7.25 -12.63 -0.83
C PHE A 104 -8.47 -13.54 -0.83
N HIS A 105 -9.32 -13.49 0.19
CA HIS A 105 -10.57 -14.23 0.21
C HIS A 105 -11.59 -13.68 -0.78
N ALA A 106 -11.79 -12.36 -0.80
CA ALA A 106 -12.77 -11.73 -1.67
C ALA A 106 -12.40 -11.80 -3.17
N LYS A 107 -11.11 -11.86 -3.50
CA LYS A 107 -10.55 -11.77 -4.86
C LYS A 107 -9.54 -12.88 -5.16
N ALA A 108 -9.80 -14.08 -4.67
CA ALA A 108 -8.88 -15.22 -4.76
C ALA A 108 -8.47 -15.54 -6.20
N ASP A 109 -9.41 -15.48 -7.15
CA ASP A 109 -9.19 -15.71 -8.57
C ASP A 109 -8.15 -14.75 -9.19
N VAL A 110 -8.17 -13.49 -8.76
CA VAL A 110 -7.25 -12.44 -9.24
C VAL A 110 -5.92 -12.45 -8.48
N LEU A 111 -5.96 -12.68 -7.17
CA LEU A 111 -4.81 -12.50 -6.29
C LEU A 111 -3.97 -13.76 -6.08
N LEU A 112 -4.55 -14.97 -6.11
CA LEU A 112 -3.80 -16.22 -5.94
C LEU A 112 -2.60 -16.34 -6.90
N PRO A 113 -2.72 -16.00 -8.20
CA PRO A 113 -1.57 -16.02 -9.11
C PRO A 113 -0.46 -15.03 -8.72
N LYS A 114 -0.81 -13.95 -8.01
CA LYS A 114 0.10 -12.88 -7.58
C LYS A 114 0.61 -13.05 -6.16
N ALA A 115 0.05 -13.98 -5.38
CA ALA A 115 0.39 -14.19 -3.98
C ALA A 115 1.89 -14.37 -3.73
N PRO A 116 2.64 -15.17 -4.53
CA PRO A 116 4.09 -15.31 -4.32
C PRO A 116 4.83 -13.98 -4.46
N THR A 117 4.43 -13.15 -5.43
CA THR A 117 5.02 -11.82 -5.64
C THR A 117 4.69 -10.89 -4.48
N ILE A 118 3.43 -10.85 -4.05
CA ILE A 118 2.99 -10.00 -2.93
C ILE A 118 3.75 -10.38 -1.66
N ILE A 119 3.80 -11.68 -1.33
CA ILE A 119 4.51 -12.18 -0.15
C ILE A 119 6.01 -11.87 -0.25
N LYS A 120 6.65 -12.11 -1.41
CA LYS A 120 8.07 -11.81 -1.60
C LYS A 120 8.37 -10.33 -1.42
N GLN A 121 7.53 -9.44 -1.95
CA GLN A 121 7.74 -8.00 -1.79
C GLN A 121 7.55 -7.55 -0.34
N LEU A 122 6.54 -8.07 0.36
CA LEU A 122 6.39 -7.84 1.79
C LEU A 122 7.63 -8.32 2.56
N GLN A 123 8.09 -9.55 2.31
CA GLN A 123 9.29 -10.08 2.93
C GLN A 123 10.51 -9.18 2.69
N LEU A 124 10.75 -8.73 1.45
CA LEU A 124 11.88 -7.86 1.13
C LEU A 124 11.80 -6.50 1.85
N ARG A 125 10.58 -5.94 2.00
CA ARG A 125 10.39 -4.69 2.73
C ARG A 125 10.64 -4.85 4.23
N TYR A 126 10.24 -5.97 4.82
CA TYR A 126 10.39 -6.19 6.26
C TYR A 126 11.73 -6.85 6.67
N GLN A 127 12.46 -7.47 5.73
CA GLN A 127 13.81 -8.00 6.00
C GLN A 127 14.82 -6.90 6.36
N GLY A 128 14.56 -5.65 5.95
CA GLY A 128 15.40 -4.51 6.31
C GLY A 128 15.14 -3.95 7.73
N GLU A 129 14.04 -4.33 8.38
CA GLU A 129 13.59 -3.70 9.63
C GLU A 129 13.77 -4.60 10.86
N ASP A 130 13.44 -5.90 10.79
CA ASP A 130 13.74 -6.91 11.83
C ASP A 130 13.31 -8.31 11.35
N LEU A 131 14.11 -9.35 11.54
CA LEU A 131 13.72 -10.74 11.27
C LEU A 131 12.47 -11.17 12.08
N SER A 132 12.25 -10.58 13.26
CA SER A 132 11.06 -10.82 14.08
C SER A 132 9.75 -10.37 13.40
N GLN A 133 9.82 -9.34 12.54
CA GLN A 133 8.69 -8.84 11.75
C GLN A 133 8.32 -9.82 10.63
N CYS A 134 9.33 -10.45 10.00
CA CYS A 134 9.11 -11.49 8.99
C CYS A 134 8.47 -12.75 9.58
N GLU A 135 8.89 -13.18 10.77
CA GLU A 135 8.25 -14.30 11.46
C GLU A 135 6.81 -13.95 11.85
N LYS A 136 6.54 -12.73 12.34
CA LYS A 136 5.19 -12.25 12.59
C LYS A 136 4.32 -12.24 11.34
N LEU A 137 4.85 -11.85 10.17
CA LEU A 137 4.14 -11.89 8.89
C LEU A 137 3.76 -13.33 8.54
N CYS A 138 4.71 -14.27 8.60
CA CYS A 138 4.45 -15.69 8.33
C CYS A 138 3.44 -16.29 9.32
N LEU A 139 3.57 -15.99 10.62
CA LEU A 139 2.66 -16.46 11.66
C LEU A 139 1.26 -15.86 11.52
N LYS A 140 1.13 -14.58 11.17
CA LYS A 140 -0.16 -13.94 10.92
C LYS A 140 -0.83 -14.48 9.67
N ILE A 141 -0.11 -14.56 8.56
CA ILE A 141 -0.61 -15.20 7.33
C ILE A 141 -1.05 -16.64 7.64
N SER A 142 -0.23 -17.42 8.35
CA SER A 142 -0.56 -18.80 8.74
C SER A 142 -1.78 -18.88 9.65
N SER A 143 -1.89 -17.99 10.64
CA SER A 143 -3.02 -17.94 11.57
C SER A 143 -4.33 -17.69 10.83
N VAL A 144 -4.37 -16.73 9.90
CA VAL A 144 -5.59 -16.43 9.16
C VAL A 144 -5.89 -17.55 8.15
N LEU A 145 -4.88 -18.11 7.48
CA LEU A 145 -5.05 -19.27 6.60
C LEU A 145 -5.58 -20.51 7.33
N SER A 146 -5.22 -20.70 8.61
CA SER A 146 -5.64 -21.86 9.42
C SER A 146 -7.10 -21.82 9.85
N VAL A 147 -7.70 -20.63 9.93
CA VAL A 147 -9.11 -20.43 10.31
C VAL A 147 -10.03 -20.52 9.07
N HIS A 148 -9.47 -20.57 7.86
CA HIS A 148 -10.25 -20.54 6.63
C HIS A 148 -10.65 -21.92 6.09
N GLU A 149 -11.94 -22.06 5.75
CA GLU A 149 -12.55 -23.30 5.26
C GLU A 149 -12.24 -23.60 3.77
N ASP A 150 -11.89 -22.60 2.95
CA ASP A 150 -11.62 -22.81 1.52
C ASP A 150 -10.21 -23.39 1.29
N LYS A 151 -10.14 -24.73 1.29
CA LYS A 151 -8.92 -25.52 1.07
C LYS A 151 -8.37 -25.45 -0.37
N ARG A 152 -8.93 -24.62 -1.27
CA ARG A 152 -8.34 -24.42 -2.61
C ARG A 152 -6.91 -23.86 -2.56
N PHE A 153 -6.58 -23.09 -1.52
CA PHE A 153 -5.19 -22.69 -1.23
C PHE A 153 -4.25 -23.89 -1.03
N TRP A 154 -4.71 -24.94 -0.34
CA TRP A 154 -3.92 -26.13 -0.04
C TRP A 154 -3.83 -27.13 -1.19
N ARG A 155 -4.87 -27.22 -2.05
CA ARG A 155 -4.90 -28.19 -3.16
C ARG A 155 -3.90 -27.90 -4.29
N LYS A 156 -3.49 -26.64 -4.48
CA LYS A 156 -2.48 -26.29 -5.52
C LYS A 156 -1.03 -26.51 -5.08
N LEU A 157 -0.76 -26.47 -3.77
CA LEU A 157 0.59 -26.72 -3.22
C LEU A 157 0.90 -28.21 -3.09
N SER A 158 -0.12 -29.06 -3.00
CA SER A 158 0.00 -30.52 -2.83
C SER A 158 0.00 -31.31 -4.16
N SER A 159 -0.04 -30.63 -5.31
CA SER A 159 -0.02 -31.25 -6.64
C SER A 159 1.31 -31.09 -7.37
N ARG A 160 2.43 -30.94 -6.66
CA ARG A 160 3.79 -31.00 -7.22
C ARG A 160 4.58 -32.10 -6.55
#